data_AF-A0A0Q4IQ11-F1
#
_entry.id   AF-A0A0Q4IQ11-F1
#
_cell.length_a   1.000
_cell.length_b   1.000
_cell.length_c   1.000
_cell.angle_alpha   90.00
_cell.angle_beta   90.00
_cell.angle_gamma   90.00
#
_symmetry.space_group_name_H-M   'P 1'
#
loop_
_entity.id
_entity.type
_entity.pdbx_description
1 polymer ?
#
loop_
_entity_poly.entity_id
_entity_poly.type
_entity_poly.pdbx_seq_one_letter_code
_entity_poly.pdbx_strand_id
1 'polypeptide(L)'
;MVSLAAAYALALPIGWDREKEERSAGVRTFPLVAIASCGFVLIAIAVLGRASLGQARILEGLITGVGFIGGGAILKQGSRTSGTATAASLWATGAVGAAVGYSLYDIAIIISAVTFLTLRLSRPLKKTAGEQGDNVDSAPALSGGANARPEPDSDSRLLRGSD
;
A
#
# COMPACT_ATOMS: atom_id res chain seq x y z
N MET A 1 -8.60 -13.70 -23.41
CA MET A 1 -8.41 -12.24 -23.57
C MET A 1 -9.44 -11.43 -22.79
N VAL A 2 -10.75 -11.67 -22.95
CA VAL A 2 -11.81 -11.00 -22.15
C VAL A 2 -11.59 -11.12 -20.64
N SER A 3 -11.13 -12.27 -20.15
CA SER A 3 -10.83 -12.49 -18.73
C SER A 3 -9.77 -11.52 -18.18
N LEU A 4 -8.74 -11.15 -18.95
CA LEU A 4 -7.73 -10.20 -18.50
C LEU A 4 -8.30 -8.79 -18.34
N ALA A 5 -9.14 -8.37 -19.30
CA ALA A 5 -9.84 -7.09 -19.23
C ALA A 5 -10.82 -7.06 -18.03
N ALA A 6 -11.54 -8.16 -17.78
CA ALA A 6 -12.42 -8.27 -16.62
C ALA A 6 -11.65 -8.22 -15.30
N ALA A 7 -10.52 -8.94 -15.20
CA ALA A 7 -9.65 -8.91 -14.00
C ALA A 7 -9.15 -7.49 -13.71
N TYR A 8 -8.70 -6.78 -14.76
CA TYR A 8 -8.29 -5.38 -14.64
C TYR A 8 -9.44 -4.50 -14.15
N ALA A 9 -10.60 -4.59 -14.80
CA ALA A 9 -11.77 -3.76 -14.47
C ALA A 9 -12.26 -3.98 -13.04
N LEU A 10 -12.30 -5.23 -12.57
CA LEU A 10 -12.72 -5.57 -11.21
C LEU A 10 -11.73 -5.10 -10.13
N ALA A 11 -10.45 -4.89 -10.47
CA ALA A 11 -9.46 -4.39 -9.54
C ALA A 11 -9.41 -2.86 -9.44
N LEU A 12 -9.94 -2.13 -10.43
CA LEU A 12 -9.91 -0.67 -10.47
C LEU A 12 -10.58 -0.01 -9.26
N PRO A 13 -11.76 -0.42 -8.77
CA PRO A 13 -12.39 0.21 -7.60
C PRO A 13 -11.49 0.16 -6.36
N ILE A 14 -10.83 -0.99 -6.15
CA ILE A 14 -9.88 -1.19 -5.04
C ILE A 14 -8.67 -0.27 -5.24
N GLY A 15 -8.02 -0.32 -6.41
CA GLY A 15 -6.85 0.52 -6.69
C GLY A 15 -7.13 2.02 -6.58
N TRP A 16 -8.31 2.46 -7.02
CA TRP A 16 -8.74 3.85 -6.96
C TRP A 16 -8.95 4.34 -5.52
N ASP A 17 -9.52 3.49 -4.68
CA ASP A 17 -9.66 3.78 -3.26
C ASP A 17 -8.30 3.85 -2.55
N ARG A 18 -7.39 2.93 -2.88
CA ARG A 18 -6.05 2.87 -2.27
C ARG A 18 -5.13 4.00 -2.69
N GLU A 19 -5.19 4.42 -3.96
CA GLU A 19 -4.44 5.59 -4.47
C GLU A 19 -4.75 6.86 -3.66
N LYS A 20 -6.01 7.00 -3.22
CA LYS A 20 -6.44 8.18 -2.45
C LYS A 20 -5.98 8.17 -1.00
N GLU A 21 -5.80 7.00 -0.39
CA GLU A 21 -5.58 6.87 1.06
C GLU A 21 -4.11 6.67 1.43
N GLU A 22 -3.38 5.74 0.78
CA GLU A 22 -2.07 5.30 1.30
C GLU A 22 -0.87 5.65 0.41
N ARG A 23 -1.04 6.20 -0.80
CA ARG A 23 0.01 6.55 -1.81
C ARG A 23 1.06 5.47 -2.15
N SER A 24 1.13 4.38 -1.38
CA SER A 24 2.13 3.31 -1.48
C SER A 24 1.78 2.32 -2.58
N ALA A 25 0.49 2.05 -2.81
CA ALA A 25 -0.01 1.27 -3.94
C ALA A 25 -1.41 1.76 -4.33
N GLY A 26 -1.72 1.77 -5.62
CA GLY A 26 -2.96 2.34 -6.14
C GLY A 26 -3.35 1.86 -7.53
N VAL A 27 -3.85 2.75 -8.38
CA VAL A 27 -4.48 2.36 -9.67
C VAL A 27 -3.54 1.69 -10.66
N ARG A 28 -2.23 1.80 -10.43
CA ARG A 28 -1.20 1.09 -11.22
C ARG A 28 -0.96 -0.31 -10.67
N THR A 29 -0.80 -0.45 -9.36
CA THR A 29 -0.39 -1.71 -8.72
C THR A 29 -1.51 -2.74 -8.73
N PHE A 30 -2.71 -2.35 -8.29
CA PHE A 30 -3.82 -3.27 -8.06
C PHE A 30 -4.28 -3.98 -9.35
N PRO A 31 -4.53 -3.27 -10.46
CA PRO A 31 -4.93 -3.95 -11.69
C PRO A 31 -3.83 -4.81 -12.31
N LEU A 32 -2.55 -4.44 -12.15
CA LEU A 32 -1.43 -5.27 -12.61
C LEU A 32 -1.35 -6.59 -11.84
N VAL A 33 -1.56 -6.58 -10.53
CA VAL A 33 -1.61 -7.80 -9.71
C VAL A 33 -2.77 -8.69 -10.16
N ALA A 34 -3.97 -8.14 -10.37
CA ALA A 34 -5.11 -8.91 -10.85
C ALA A 34 -4.89 -9.52 -12.26
N ILE A 35 -4.33 -8.75 -13.20
CA ILE A 35 -3.95 -9.24 -14.52
C ILE A 35 -2.94 -10.38 -14.41
N ALA A 36 -1.86 -10.20 -13.62
CA ALA A 36 -0.82 -11.21 -13.48
C ALA A 36 -1.37 -12.51 -12.88
N SER A 37 -2.18 -12.42 -11.81
CA SER A 37 -2.85 -13.56 -11.21
C SER A 37 -3.78 -14.28 -12.18
N CYS A 38 -4.60 -13.54 -12.94
CA CYS A 38 -5.44 -14.11 -13.99
C CYS A 38 -4.60 -14.78 -15.09
N GLY A 39 -3.51 -14.14 -15.51
CA GLY A 39 -2.60 -14.65 -16.52
C GLY A 39 -1.95 -15.97 -16.11
N PHE A 40 -1.44 -16.08 -14.89
CA PHE A 40 -0.84 -17.32 -14.39
C PHE A 40 -1.85 -18.47 -14.34
N VAL A 41 -3.08 -18.21 -13.92
CA VAL A 41 -4.15 -19.23 -13.94
C VAL A 41 -4.46 -19.66 -15.38
N LEU A 42 -4.59 -18.72 -16.32
CA LEU A 42 -4.86 -19.04 -17.73
C LEU A 42 -3.71 -19.83 -18.38
N ILE A 43 -2.45 -19.45 -18.11
CA ILE A 43 -1.27 -20.17 -18.57
C ILE A 43 -1.26 -21.60 -17.99
N ALA A 44 -1.55 -21.75 -16.69
CA ALA A 44 -1.62 -23.05 -16.05
C ALA A 44 -2.73 -23.93 -16.63
N ILE A 45 -3.92 -23.38 -16.89
CA ILE A 45 -5.00 -24.10 -17.58
C ILE A 45 -4.54 -24.54 -18.98
N ALA A 46 -3.85 -23.67 -19.73
CA ALA A 46 -3.41 -23.96 -21.09
C ALA A 46 -2.31 -25.03 -21.13
N VAL A 47 -1.38 -25.03 -20.18
CA VAL A 47 -0.22 -25.93 -20.16
C VAL A 47 -0.54 -27.25 -19.44
N LEU A 48 -1.22 -27.20 -18.31
CA LEU A 48 -1.48 -28.38 -17.46
C LEU A 48 -2.87 -29.00 -17.69
N GLY A 49 -3.81 -28.25 -18.28
CA GLY A 49 -5.21 -28.65 -18.38
C GLY A 49 -6.03 -28.28 -17.16
N ARG A 50 -7.35 -28.11 -17.36
CA ARG A 50 -8.28 -27.61 -16.32
C ARG A 50 -8.48 -28.57 -15.14
N ALA A 51 -8.35 -29.87 -15.37
CA ALA A 51 -8.56 -30.90 -14.34
C ALA A 51 -7.27 -31.35 -13.64
N SER A 52 -6.13 -30.72 -13.94
CA SER A 52 -4.84 -31.14 -13.40
C SER A 52 -4.68 -30.75 -11.93
N LEU A 53 -4.24 -31.70 -11.11
CA LEU A 53 -3.82 -31.44 -9.72
C LEU A 53 -2.70 -30.39 -9.63
N GLY A 54 -1.92 -30.21 -10.70
CA GLY A 54 -0.88 -29.18 -10.75
C GLY A 54 -1.41 -27.75 -10.64
N GLN A 55 -2.70 -27.52 -10.90
CA GLN A 55 -3.33 -26.22 -10.67
C GLN A 55 -3.32 -25.79 -9.20
N ALA A 56 -3.43 -26.74 -8.27
CA ALA A 56 -3.35 -26.45 -6.84
C ALA A 56 -2.00 -25.84 -6.46
N ARG A 57 -0.90 -26.34 -7.04
CA ARG A 57 0.45 -25.81 -6.81
C ARG A 57 0.62 -24.39 -7.35
N ILE A 58 0.03 -24.10 -8.51
CA ILE A 58 0.03 -22.74 -9.07
C ILE A 58 -0.76 -21.80 -8.17
N LEU A 59 -1.92 -22.23 -7.66
CA LEU A 59 -2.72 -21.43 -6.75
C LEU A 59 -2.00 -21.18 -5.42
N GLU A 60 -1.35 -22.20 -4.84
CA GLU A 60 -0.53 -22.09 -3.63
C GLU A 60 0.63 -21.10 -3.84
N GLY A 61 1.33 -21.21 -4.97
CA GLY A 61 2.39 -20.27 -5.35
C GLY A 61 1.87 -18.83 -5.52
N LEU A 62 0.68 -18.66 -6.10
CA LEU A 62 0.04 -17.36 -6.28
C LEU A 62 -0.36 -16.73 -4.94
N ILE A 63 -0.99 -17.50 -4.04
CA ILE A 63 -1.35 -17.04 -2.69
C ILE A 63 -0.11 -16.58 -1.93
N THR A 64 0.97 -17.36 -2.00
CA THR A 64 2.25 -17.06 -1.36
C THR A 64 2.90 -15.81 -1.96
N GLY A 65 3.00 -15.74 -3.28
CA GLY A 65 3.64 -14.63 -3.99
C GLY A 65 2.91 -13.30 -3.80
N VAL A 66 1.58 -13.29 -3.90
CA VAL A 66 0.78 -12.08 -3.62
C VAL A 66 0.86 -11.71 -2.13
N GLY A 67 0.90 -12.70 -1.23
CA GLY A 67 1.14 -12.49 0.19
C GLY A 67 2.47 -11.78 0.49
N PHE A 68 3.54 -12.16 -0.21
CA PHE A 68 4.83 -11.49 -0.09
C PHE A 68 4.78 -10.02 -0.56
N ILE A 69 4.14 -9.74 -1.69
CA ILE A 69 3.94 -8.36 -2.19
C ILE A 69 3.12 -7.54 -1.18
N GLY A 70 2.06 -8.14 -0.63
CA GLY A 70 1.24 -7.51 0.41
C GLY A 70 2.05 -7.20 1.67
N GLY A 71 2.84 -8.16 2.18
CA GLY A 71 3.71 -7.96 3.34
C GLY A 71 4.73 -6.84 3.12
N GLY A 72 5.27 -6.73 1.91
CA GLY A 72 6.18 -5.64 1.52
C GLY A 72 5.54 -4.25 1.53
N ALA A 73 4.21 -4.15 1.49
CA ALA A 73 3.50 -2.88 1.63
C ALA A 73 3.35 -2.40 3.09
N ILE A 74 3.60 -3.28 4.07
CA ILE A 74 3.46 -2.94 5.49
C ILE A 74 4.74 -2.24 5.96
N LEU A 75 4.60 -1.00 6.41
CA LEU A 75 5.70 -0.19 6.94
C LEU A 75 5.50 0.03 8.44
N LYS A 76 6.57 -0.18 9.21
CA LYS A 76 6.60 0.07 10.66
C LYS A 76 7.59 1.19 10.97
N GLN A 77 7.11 2.23 11.64
CA GLN A 77 7.92 3.37 12.04
C GLN A 77 7.64 3.68 13.52
N GLY A 78 8.58 3.31 14.39
CA GLY A 78 8.39 3.35 15.84
C GLY A 78 7.19 2.50 16.29
N SER A 79 6.22 3.14 16.97
CA SER A 79 4.98 2.53 17.42
C SER A 79 3.87 2.51 16.36
N ARG A 80 4.06 3.16 15.20
CA ARG A 80 3.03 3.30 14.17
C ARG A 80 3.24 2.27 13.05
N THR A 81 2.17 1.56 12.71
CA THR A 81 2.12 0.67 11.54
C THR A 81 1.21 1.28 10.48
N SER A 82 1.63 1.19 9.21
CA SER A 82 0.89 1.67 8.04
C SER A 82 0.92 0.62 6.94
N GLY A 83 0.00 0.68 5.98
CA GLY A 83 0.01 -0.22 4.83
C GLY A 83 -0.68 -1.57 5.07
N THR A 84 -1.20 -1.84 6.26
CA THR A 84 -1.91 -3.10 6.57
C THR A 84 -3.15 -3.29 5.72
N ALA A 85 -3.90 -2.20 5.50
CA ALA A 85 -5.08 -2.23 4.64
C ALA A 85 -4.68 -2.40 3.16
N THR A 86 -3.60 -1.75 2.70
CA THR A 86 -3.06 -1.97 1.35
C THR A 86 -2.59 -3.41 1.17
N ALA A 87 -1.89 -4.00 2.14
CA ALA A 87 -1.44 -5.38 2.12
C ALA A 87 -2.61 -6.36 1.96
N ALA A 88 -3.64 -6.23 2.80
CA ALA A 88 -4.84 -7.07 2.73
C ALA A 88 -5.58 -6.90 1.39
N SER A 89 -5.63 -5.67 0.88
CA SER A 89 -6.27 -5.37 -0.40
C SER A 89 -5.53 -6.00 -1.58
N LEU A 90 -4.18 -5.97 -1.57
CA LEU A 90 -3.36 -6.61 -2.61
C LEU A 90 -3.59 -8.12 -2.62
N TRP A 91 -3.68 -8.72 -1.44
CA TRP A 91 -3.99 -10.14 -1.30
C TRP A 91 -5.36 -10.50 -1.89
N ALA A 92 -6.40 -9.76 -1.52
CA ALA A 92 -7.73 -9.92 -2.10
C ALA A 92 -7.75 -9.70 -3.63
N THR A 93 -6.95 -8.76 -4.13
CA THR A 93 -6.87 -8.46 -5.57
C THR A 93 -6.23 -9.59 -6.37
N GLY A 94 -5.22 -10.26 -5.81
CA GLY A 94 -4.69 -11.50 -6.38
C GLY A 94 -5.76 -12.60 -6.49
N ALA A 95 -6.60 -12.74 -5.46
CA ALA A 95 -7.72 -13.67 -5.47
C ALA A 95 -8.78 -13.32 -6.52
N VAL A 96 -9.10 -12.03 -6.72
CA VAL A 96 -9.99 -11.56 -7.81
C VAL A 96 -9.42 -11.99 -9.17
N GLY A 97 -8.14 -11.73 -9.42
CA GLY A 97 -7.49 -12.11 -10.67
C GLY A 97 -7.53 -13.62 -10.90
N ALA A 98 -7.19 -14.42 -9.89
CA ALA A 98 -7.23 -15.88 -9.97
C ALA A 98 -8.64 -16.41 -10.24
N ALA A 99 -9.66 -15.88 -9.56
CA ALA A 99 -11.06 -16.26 -9.75
C ALA A 99 -11.54 -15.97 -11.19
N VAL A 100 -11.19 -14.80 -11.74
CA VAL A 100 -11.46 -14.47 -13.14
C VAL A 100 -10.75 -15.42 -14.11
N GLY A 101 -9.51 -15.82 -13.80
CA GLY A 101 -8.76 -16.81 -14.58
C GLY A 101 -9.48 -18.17 -14.66
N TYR A 102 -10.13 -18.59 -13.57
CA TYR A 102 -10.97 -19.79 -13.52
C TYR A 102 -12.38 -19.61 -14.09
N SER A 103 -12.71 -18.43 -14.61
CA SER A 103 -14.07 -18.06 -15.06
C SER A 103 -15.13 -18.04 -13.94
N LEU A 104 -14.69 -17.87 -12.68
CA LEU A 104 -15.54 -17.75 -11.49
C LEU A 104 -15.86 -16.28 -11.22
N TYR A 105 -16.66 -15.69 -12.11
CA TYR A 105 -16.93 -14.24 -12.12
C TYR A 105 -17.76 -13.77 -10.92
N ASP A 106 -18.67 -14.61 -10.45
CA ASP A 106 -19.46 -14.40 -9.23
C ASP A 106 -18.55 -14.21 -8.02
N ILE A 107 -17.58 -15.11 -7.82
CA ILE A 107 -16.60 -15.02 -6.74
C ILE A 107 -15.74 -13.76 -6.89
N ALA A 108 -15.25 -13.49 -8.10
CA ALA A 108 -14.42 -12.32 -8.38
C ALA A 108 -15.14 -10.99 -8.05
N ILE A 109 -16.41 -10.88 -8.45
CA ILE A 109 -17.25 -9.70 -8.20
C ILE A 109 -17.50 -9.54 -6.70
N ILE A 110 -17.85 -10.62 -6.00
CA ILE A 110 -18.11 -10.58 -4.55
C ILE A 110 -16.85 -10.15 -3.80
N ILE A 111 -15.69 -10.75 -4.09
CA ILE A 111 -14.43 -10.36 -3.43
C ILE A 111 -14.11 -8.89 -3.70
N SER A 112 -14.23 -8.44 -4.95
CA SER A 112 -13.95 -7.04 -5.30
C SER A 112 -14.89 -6.07 -4.58
N ALA A 113 -16.20 -6.35 -4.61
CA ALA A 113 -17.21 -5.52 -3.98
C ALA A 113 -17.06 -5.46 -2.45
N VAL A 114 -16.89 -6.61 -1.80
CA VAL A 114 -16.69 -6.69 -0.35
C VAL A 114 -15.39 -5.99 0.07
N THR A 115 -14.31 -6.18 -0.68
CA THR A 115 -13.03 -5.49 -0.41
C THR A 115 -13.24 -3.99 -0.51
N PHE A 116 -13.75 -3.49 -1.63
CA PHE A 116 -14.00 -2.06 -1.84
C PHE A 116 -14.94 -1.48 -0.77
N LEU A 117 -16.02 -2.18 -0.44
CA LEU A 117 -17.01 -1.73 0.54
C LEU A 117 -16.42 -1.68 1.95
N THR A 118 -15.68 -2.70 2.37
CA THR A 118 -14.97 -2.72 3.66
C THR A 118 -14.02 -1.53 3.76
N LEU A 119 -13.20 -1.33 2.74
CA LEU A 119 -12.26 -0.21 2.68
C LEU A 119 -12.97 1.15 2.72
N ARG A 120 -14.14 1.27 2.10
CA ARG A 120 -14.96 2.49 2.11
C ARG A 120 -15.66 2.74 3.44
N LEU A 121 -16.16 1.69 4.10
CA LEU A 121 -16.86 1.77 5.38
C LEU A 121 -15.93 1.99 6.57
N SER A 122 -14.67 1.55 6.49
CA SER A 122 -13.70 1.78 7.56
C SER A 122 -13.16 3.22 7.60
N ARG A 123 -13.47 4.05 6.60
CA ARG A 123 -13.03 5.46 6.51
C ARG A 123 -13.50 6.37 7.67
N PRO A 124 -14.75 6.33 8.15
CA PRO A 124 -15.24 7.24 9.19
C PRO A 124 -14.61 6.97 10.56
N LEU A 125 -14.29 5.70 10.86
CA LEU A 125 -13.80 5.28 12.18
C LEU A 125 -12.40 5.82 12.50
N LYS A 126 -11.59 6.08 11.47
CA LYS A 126 -10.23 6.63 11.65
C LYS A 126 -10.24 8.14 11.94
N LYS A 127 -11.32 8.87 11.60
CA LYS A 127 -11.42 10.31 11.90
C LYS A 127 -11.63 10.59 13.39
N THR A 128 -12.37 9.74 14.11
CA THR A 128 -12.67 9.97 15.54
C THR A 128 -11.50 9.61 16.48
N ALA A 129 -10.56 8.79 16.03
CA ALA A 129 -9.36 8.45 16.82
C ALA A 129 -8.22 9.49 16.69
N GLY A 130 -8.36 10.49 15.81
CA GLY A 130 -7.33 11.48 15.50
C GLY A 130 -7.39 12.79 16.29
N GLU A 131 -8.46 13.05 17.05
CA GLU A 131 -8.66 14.33 17.76
C GLU A 131 -8.12 14.35 19.21
N GLN A 132 -7.54 13.26 19.72
CA GLN A 132 -7.09 13.17 21.13
C GLN A 132 -5.56 13.28 21.33
N GLY A 133 -4.82 13.80 20.34
CA GLY A 133 -3.36 13.89 20.38
C GLY A 133 -2.76 15.29 20.24
N ASP A 134 -3.57 16.34 20.02
CA ASP A 134 -3.08 17.66 19.58
C ASP A 134 -3.31 18.79 20.61
N ASN A 135 -3.16 18.50 21.91
CA ASN A 135 -3.39 19.51 22.96
C ASN A 135 -2.50 19.32 24.20
N VAL A 136 -1.18 19.20 24.02
CA VAL A 136 -0.22 19.32 25.15
C VAL A 136 0.93 20.31 24.91
N ASP A 137 1.27 20.71 23.69
CA ASP A 137 2.44 21.59 23.46
C ASP A 137 2.11 23.05 23.10
N SER A 138 0.97 23.59 23.57
CA SER A 138 0.73 25.04 23.58
C SER A 138 1.01 25.63 24.97
N ALA A 139 2.29 25.64 25.36
CA ALA A 139 2.75 26.51 26.44
C ALA A 139 3.28 27.82 25.82
N PRO A 140 2.77 29.01 26.21
CA PRO A 140 3.26 30.27 25.66
C PRO A 140 4.65 30.57 26.26
N ALA A 141 5.67 30.57 25.41
CA ALA A 141 7.01 31.03 25.78
C ALA A 141 6.95 32.55 26.06
N LEU A 142 7.06 32.88 27.35
CA LEU A 142 7.09 34.24 27.87
C LEU A 142 8.32 35.01 27.34
N SER A 143 8.03 36.26 26.98
CA SER A 143 8.95 37.38 26.79
C SER A 143 10.06 37.47 27.86
N GLY A 144 11.28 37.81 27.45
CA GLY A 144 12.36 38.24 28.33
C GLY A 144 13.70 38.41 27.60
N GLY A 145 14.00 39.63 27.13
CA GLY A 145 15.26 39.95 26.47
C GLY A 145 16.44 40.08 27.43
N ALA A 146 17.66 39.81 26.93
CA ALA A 146 18.91 40.37 27.46
C ALA A 146 20.09 40.14 26.47
N ASN A 147 20.48 41.23 25.82
CA ASN A 147 21.84 41.76 25.72
C ASN A 147 22.99 40.96 25.06
N ALA A 148 23.48 41.55 23.96
CA ALA A 148 24.86 41.65 23.46
C ALA A 148 25.88 40.52 23.73
N ARG A 149 26.33 39.88 22.64
CA ARG A 149 27.66 39.27 22.55
C ARG A 149 28.54 40.18 21.68
N PRO A 150 29.76 40.56 22.10
CA PRO A 150 30.68 41.28 21.23
C PRO A 150 31.28 40.33 20.19
N GLU A 151 31.35 40.77 18.93
CA GLU A 151 32.13 40.09 17.89
C GLU A 151 33.62 40.10 18.24
N PRO A 152 34.35 38.98 18.07
CA PRO A 152 35.80 38.98 18.23
C PRO A 152 36.50 39.56 17.00
N ASP A 153 37.51 40.34 17.32
CA ASP A 153 38.35 41.22 16.52
C ASP A 153 39.08 40.57 15.33
N SER A 154 39.20 41.34 14.24
CA SER A 154 39.68 40.94 12.91
C SER A 154 41.21 40.81 12.82
N ASP A 155 41.91 40.90 13.94
CA ASP A 155 43.37 41.04 13.99
C ASP A 155 44.13 39.71 14.16
N SER A 156 43.40 38.61 14.37
CA SER A 156 43.98 37.26 14.49
C SER A 156 44.39 36.62 13.15
N ARG A 157 44.19 37.31 12.01
CA ARG A 157 44.58 36.83 10.66
C ARG A 157 45.94 37.33 10.18
N LEU A 158 46.60 38.25 10.88
CA LEU A 158 47.87 38.85 10.44
C LEU A 158 49.14 38.24 11.09
N LEU A 159 49.00 37.34 12.06
CA LEU A 159 50.14 36.70 12.75
C LEU A 159 50.42 35.25 12.29
N ARG A 160 50.05 34.91 11.06
CA ARG A 160 50.27 33.55 10.49
C ARG A 160 51.00 33.57 9.15
N GLY A 161 51.82 34.59 8.92
CA GLY A 161 52.54 34.81 7.67
C GLY A 161 53.90 35.49 7.86
N SER A 162 54.78 34.89 8.67
CA SER A 162 56.23 35.10 8.60
C SER A 162 56.89 34.21 9.65
N ASP A 163 57.24 32.99 9.25
CA ASP A 163 58.45 32.24 9.64
C ASP A 163 58.52 30.96 8.79
#